data_AF-A0A4T0USV0-F1
#
_entry.id   AF-A0A4T0USV0-F1
#
_cell.length_a   1.000
_cell.length_b   1.000
_cell.length_c   1.000
_cell.angle_alpha   90.00
_cell.angle_beta   90.00
_cell.angle_gamma   90.00
#
_symmetry.space_group_name_H-M   'P 1'
#
loop_
_entity.id
_entity.type
_entity.pdbx_description
1 polymer ?
#
loop_
_entity_poly.entity_id
_entity_poly.type
_entity_poly.pdbx_seq_one_letter_code
_entity_poly.pdbx_strand_id
1 'polypeptide(L)'
;MSATDACSSSETRAVVERYHRAWEALDADAVVALYHPDIRYHDLYGHGVLTLPALRDYVLDCLPSGAGESLEDTDRIRVDGDTAFFQYCYTVNRGVTGGRLTRFHGSEMVRVRDGLIIEVRVYNVVAEQGVAGGAGRLGLSPIRVARLVADLEDYFASRRPYLDPGLDLAAVADASGYTRNQISHALNHVLGVSFYTYLSRARVAHLLSLPAAERPKGALAMAHAAGFSSTSTFYKAFREATGTTVQRYFG
;
A
#
# COMPACT_ATOMS: atom_id res chain seq x y z
N MET A 1 -7.70 -36.40 21.53
CA MET A 1 -8.81 -35.43 21.41
C MET A 1 -9.91 -35.86 22.35
N SER A 2 -10.12 -35.09 23.43
CA SER A 2 -11.21 -35.31 24.38
C SER A 2 -12.52 -34.69 23.85
N ALA A 3 -13.71 -35.12 24.32
CA ALA A 3 -14.99 -34.56 23.87
C ALA A 3 -15.10 -33.03 24.06
N THR A 4 -14.46 -32.51 25.11
CA THR A 4 -14.33 -31.07 25.38
C THR A 4 -13.53 -30.33 24.31
N ASP A 5 -12.43 -30.93 23.80
CA ASP A 5 -11.60 -30.33 22.74
C ASP A 5 -12.35 -30.28 21.41
N ALA A 6 -13.15 -31.32 21.12
CA ALA A 6 -13.97 -31.36 19.91
C ALA A 6 -15.10 -30.32 19.93
N CYS A 7 -15.73 -30.12 21.10
CA CYS A 7 -16.73 -29.08 21.30
C CYS A 7 -16.11 -27.68 21.12
N SER A 8 -14.96 -27.44 21.78
CA SER A 8 -14.17 -26.20 21.65
C SER A 8 -13.75 -25.93 20.20
N SER A 9 -13.28 -26.95 19.47
CA SER A 9 -12.91 -26.82 18.06
C SER A 9 -14.09 -26.45 17.15
N SER A 10 -15.30 -26.95 17.45
CA SER A 10 -16.50 -26.63 16.66
C SER A 10 -16.96 -25.19 16.87
N GLU A 11 -16.87 -24.69 18.09
CA GLU A 11 -17.18 -23.29 18.44
C GLU A 11 -16.16 -22.33 17.81
N THR A 12 -14.86 -22.60 18.00
CA THR A 12 -13.76 -21.83 17.40
C THR A 12 -13.93 -21.73 15.89
N ARG A 13 -14.23 -22.85 15.22
CA ARG A 13 -14.50 -22.86 13.77
C ARG A 13 -15.65 -21.92 13.40
N ALA A 14 -16.78 -22.01 14.10
CA ALA A 14 -17.95 -21.20 13.81
C ALA A 14 -17.68 -19.68 13.99
N VAL A 15 -16.87 -19.30 14.98
CA VAL A 15 -16.45 -17.90 15.19
C VAL A 15 -15.56 -17.43 14.05
N VAL A 16 -14.54 -18.22 13.68
CA VAL A 16 -13.56 -17.85 12.65
C VAL A 16 -14.19 -17.82 11.26
N GLU A 17 -15.17 -18.67 10.97
CA GLU A 17 -15.94 -18.60 9.72
C GLU A 17 -16.82 -17.34 9.64
N ARG A 18 -17.38 -16.86 10.77
CA ARG A 18 -18.07 -15.56 10.81
C ARG A 18 -17.08 -14.42 10.58
N TYR A 19 -15.90 -14.51 11.19
CA TYR A 19 -14.81 -13.56 11.00
C TYR A 19 -14.41 -13.47 9.53
N HIS A 20 -14.21 -14.60 8.86
CA HIS A 20 -13.88 -14.62 7.44
C HIS A 20 -14.98 -13.95 6.59
N ARG A 21 -16.24 -14.36 6.79
CA ARG A 21 -17.36 -13.78 6.04
C ARG A 21 -17.48 -12.27 6.24
N ALA A 22 -17.15 -11.75 7.42
CA ALA A 22 -17.15 -10.31 7.68
C ALA A 22 -16.03 -9.59 6.89
N TRP A 23 -14.84 -10.18 6.81
CA TRP A 23 -13.75 -9.68 5.96
C TRP A 23 -14.09 -9.73 4.47
N GLU A 24 -14.66 -10.83 3.98
CA GLU A 24 -15.13 -10.97 2.59
C GLU A 24 -16.22 -9.96 2.25
N ALA A 25 -17.12 -9.68 3.19
CA ALA A 25 -18.19 -8.70 3.04
C ALA A 25 -17.71 -7.24 3.19
N LEU A 26 -16.43 -7.03 3.51
CA LEU A 26 -15.86 -5.72 3.82
C LEU A 26 -16.58 -4.98 4.96
N ASP A 27 -17.11 -5.74 5.92
CA ASP A 27 -17.90 -5.22 7.03
C ASP A 27 -17.04 -5.08 8.29
N ALA A 28 -16.42 -3.90 8.44
CA ALA A 28 -15.55 -3.60 9.57
C ALA A 28 -16.28 -3.69 10.92
N ASP A 29 -17.56 -3.31 10.98
CA ASP A 29 -18.31 -3.33 12.24
C ASP A 29 -18.63 -4.78 12.64
N ALA A 30 -18.94 -5.66 11.68
CA ALA A 30 -19.09 -7.09 11.92
C ALA A 30 -17.77 -7.78 12.33
N VAL A 31 -16.64 -7.38 11.75
CA VAL A 31 -15.31 -7.85 12.17
C VAL A 31 -15.05 -7.45 13.63
N VAL A 32 -15.22 -6.17 13.95
CA VAL A 32 -14.95 -5.63 15.29
C VAL A 32 -15.88 -6.22 16.35
N ALA A 33 -17.14 -6.50 15.99
CA ALA A 33 -18.12 -7.13 16.88
C ALA A 33 -17.73 -8.56 17.32
N LEU A 34 -16.81 -9.22 16.62
CA LEU A 34 -16.31 -10.55 16.98
C LEU A 34 -15.12 -10.49 17.95
N TYR A 35 -14.55 -9.32 18.21
CA TYR A 35 -13.44 -9.18 19.14
C TYR A 35 -13.91 -9.13 20.60
N HIS A 36 -13.18 -9.84 21.45
CA HIS A 36 -13.32 -9.78 22.89
C HIS A 36 -12.85 -8.40 23.42
N PRO A 37 -13.44 -7.82 24.47
CA PRO A 37 -12.99 -6.55 25.06
C PRO A 37 -11.48 -6.50 25.37
N ASP A 38 -10.94 -7.60 25.89
CA ASP A 38 -9.50 -7.79 26.18
C ASP A 38 -8.66 -8.34 25.01
N ILE A 39 -9.11 -8.17 23.77
CA ILE A 39 -8.39 -8.63 22.56
C ILE A 39 -6.93 -8.19 22.55
N ARG A 40 -6.05 -9.14 22.23
CA ARG A 40 -4.64 -8.89 21.93
C ARG A 40 -4.37 -9.12 20.46
N TYR A 41 -4.29 -8.04 19.70
CA TYR A 41 -3.98 -8.12 18.28
C TYR A 41 -2.51 -7.80 18.04
N HIS A 42 -1.78 -8.80 17.57
CA HIS A 42 -0.37 -8.69 17.21
C HIS A 42 -0.28 -8.46 15.70
N ASP A 43 -0.04 -7.20 15.33
CA ASP A 43 0.22 -6.83 13.96
C ASP A 43 1.62 -7.25 13.49
N LEU A 44 1.86 -7.07 12.20
CA LEU A 44 3.09 -7.47 11.51
C LEU A 44 4.32 -6.65 11.89
N TYR A 45 4.15 -5.57 12.65
CA TYR A 45 5.17 -4.56 12.81
C TYR A 45 5.80 -4.52 14.19
N GLY A 46 5.32 -5.37 15.10
CA GLY A 46 5.81 -5.36 16.46
C GLY A 46 5.57 -4.01 17.13
N HIS A 47 4.50 -3.29 16.77
CA HIS A 47 4.08 -2.03 17.40
C HIS A 47 3.56 -2.19 18.84
N GLY A 48 3.70 -3.39 19.40
CA GLY A 48 2.99 -3.80 20.59
C GLY A 48 1.67 -4.46 20.22
N VAL A 49 0.80 -4.58 21.20
CA VAL A 49 -0.50 -5.25 21.08
C VAL A 49 -1.57 -4.18 20.87
N LEU A 50 -2.28 -4.23 19.74
CA LEU A 50 -3.43 -3.36 19.52
C LEU A 50 -4.62 -3.84 20.36
N THR A 51 -5.32 -2.90 20.98
CA THR A 51 -6.52 -3.13 21.80
C THR A 51 -7.78 -2.70 21.05
N LEU A 52 -8.96 -3.13 21.53
CA LEU A 52 -10.25 -2.89 20.86
C LEU A 52 -10.48 -1.45 20.39
N PRO A 53 -10.19 -0.39 21.17
CA PRO A 53 -10.40 1.00 20.72
C PRO A 53 -9.61 1.39 19.47
N ALA A 54 -8.40 0.83 19.28
CA ALA A 54 -7.56 1.10 18.12
C ALA A 54 -7.85 0.16 16.93
N LEU A 55 -8.54 -0.96 17.18
CA LEU A 55 -8.73 -2.00 16.18
C LEU A 55 -9.72 -1.62 15.09
N ARG A 56 -10.75 -0.83 15.38
CA ARG A 56 -11.74 -0.45 14.37
C ARG A 56 -11.09 0.31 13.21
N ASP A 57 -10.30 1.34 13.53
CA ASP A 57 -9.60 2.13 12.52
C ASP A 57 -8.54 1.28 11.80
N TYR A 58 -7.87 0.37 12.51
CA TYR A 58 -6.91 -0.55 11.92
C TYR A 58 -7.56 -1.54 10.92
N VAL A 59 -8.72 -2.11 11.26
CA VAL A 59 -9.49 -3.01 10.38
C VAL A 59 -9.94 -2.26 9.14
N LEU A 60 -10.53 -1.06 9.31
CA LEU A 60 -10.93 -0.20 8.20
C LEU A 60 -9.75 0.11 7.27
N ASP A 61 -8.56 0.35 7.83
CA ASP A 61 -7.35 0.60 7.07
C ASP A 61 -6.86 -0.62 6.29
N CYS A 62 -7.10 -1.84 6.79
CA CYS A 62 -6.68 -3.09 6.14
C CYS A 62 -7.70 -3.62 5.12
N LEU A 63 -8.96 -3.20 5.20
CA LEU A 63 -9.99 -3.64 4.27
C LEU A 63 -9.70 -3.18 2.83
N PRO A 64 -9.96 -4.04 1.82
CA PRO A 64 -10.01 -3.63 0.42
C PRO A 64 -10.91 -2.42 0.19
N SER A 65 -10.40 -1.43 -0.55
CA SER A 65 -11.05 -0.12 -0.72
C SER A 65 -11.58 0.16 -2.14
N GLY A 66 -11.59 -0.82 -3.03
CA GLY A 66 -12.13 -0.66 -4.39
C GLY A 66 -11.82 -1.83 -5.33
N ALA A 67 -12.27 -1.74 -6.58
CA ALA A 67 -12.23 -2.81 -7.57
C ALA A 67 -10.82 -3.33 -7.96
N GLY A 68 -9.77 -2.58 -7.63
CA GLY A 68 -8.38 -2.98 -7.84
C GLY A 68 -7.76 -3.74 -6.66
N GLU A 69 -8.52 -4.07 -5.62
CA GLU A 69 -7.99 -4.78 -4.45
C GLU A 69 -8.86 -5.99 -4.11
N SER A 70 -8.24 -7.12 -3.79
CA SER A 70 -8.94 -8.32 -3.33
C SER A 70 -8.23 -8.96 -2.14
N LEU A 71 -9.01 -9.62 -1.30
CA LEU A 71 -8.55 -10.48 -0.23
C LEU A 71 -9.18 -11.84 -0.46
N GLU A 72 -8.35 -12.86 -0.62
CA GLU A 72 -8.80 -14.22 -0.97
C GLU A 72 -8.16 -15.24 -0.04
N ASP A 73 -8.97 -16.15 0.48
CA ASP A 73 -8.48 -17.32 1.20
C ASP A 73 -7.63 -18.21 0.28
N THR A 74 -6.41 -18.54 0.71
CA THR A 74 -5.50 -19.42 -0.05
C THR A 74 -5.50 -20.84 0.46
N ASP A 75 -6.07 -21.09 1.64
CA ASP A 75 -6.12 -22.40 2.25
C ASP A 75 -7.34 -22.53 3.19
N ARG A 76 -7.68 -23.76 3.56
CA ARG A 76 -8.76 -24.05 4.50
C ARG A 76 -8.40 -23.62 5.93
N ILE A 77 -9.41 -23.18 6.67
CA ILE A 77 -9.31 -22.91 8.12
C ILE A 77 -9.04 -24.23 8.86
N ARG A 78 -7.89 -24.29 9.53
CA ARG A 78 -7.49 -25.36 10.46
C ARG A 78 -7.82 -24.93 11.88
N VAL A 79 -8.33 -25.85 12.70
CA VAL A 79 -8.72 -25.58 14.09
C VAL A 79 -8.22 -26.69 14.99
N ASP A 80 -7.67 -26.31 16.14
CA ASP A 80 -7.28 -27.20 17.23
C ASP A 80 -7.65 -26.54 18.56
N GLY A 81 -8.70 -27.06 19.21
CA GLY A 81 -9.25 -26.51 20.44
C GLY A 81 -9.72 -25.06 20.28
N ASP A 82 -9.13 -24.16 21.05
CA ASP A 82 -9.44 -22.73 21.09
C ASP A 82 -8.73 -21.91 19.99
N THR A 83 -7.94 -22.56 19.15
CA THR A 83 -7.03 -21.90 18.21
C THR A 83 -7.33 -22.29 16.77
N ALA A 84 -7.33 -21.31 15.87
CA ALA A 84 -7.46 -21.50 14.43
C ALA A 84 -6.30 -20.89 13.66
N PHE A 85 -6.02 -21.46 12.48
CA PHE A 85 -5.03 -20.98 11.53
C PHE A 85 -5.62 -20.94 10.12
N PHE A 86 -5.36 -19.86 9.40
CA PHE A 86 -5.73 -19.72 7.99
C PHE A 86 -4.72 -18.86 7.24
N GLN A 87 -4.78 -18.91 5.91
CA GLN A 87 -3.86 -18.20 5.02
C GLN A 87 -4.65 -17.49 3.94
N TYR A 88 -4.23 -16.28 3.61
CA TYR A 88 -4.88 -15.47 2.60
C TYR A 88 -3.86 -14.82 1.67
N CYS A 89 -4.33 -14.36 0.52
CA CYS A 89 -3.62 -13.50 -0.40
C CYS A 89 -4.34 -12.16 -0.47
N TYR A 90 -3.63 -11.08 -0.13
CA TYR A 90 -4.08 -9.73 -0.41
C TYR A 90 -3.46 -9.26 -1.72
N THR A 91 -4.28 -8.82 -2.66
CA THR A 91 -3.87 -8.36 -3.98
C THR A 91 -4.17 -6.88 -4.15
N VAL A 92 -3.17 -6.12 -4.63
CA VAL A 92 -3.33 -4.73 -5.09
C VAL A 92 -2.99 -4.66 -6.57
N ASN A 93 -3.97 -4.25 -7.37
CA ASN A 93 -3.92 -4.06 -8.82
C ASN A 93 -4.34 -2.62 -9.17
N ARG A 94 -3.50 -1.65 -8.80
CA ARG A 94 -3.62 -0.24 -9.16
C ARG A 94 -2.30 0.21 -9.79
N GLY A 95 -2.36 0.84 -10.97
CA GLY A 95 -1.17 1.24 -11.73
C GLY A 95 -1.40 1.37 -13.24
N VAL A 96 -1.57 2.60 -13.73
CA VAL A 96 -1.69 2.94 -15.17
C VAL A 96 -0.37 2.77 -15.95
N THR A 97 0.79 2.76 -15.28
CA THR A 97 2.10 2.53 -15.92
C THR A 97 2.71 1.21 -15.46
N GLY A 98 2.16 0.10 -15.95
CA GLY A 98 2.79 -1.21 -15.90
C GLY A 98 2.05 -2.33 -15.15
N GLY A 99 0.79 -2.13 -14.71
CA GLY A 99 -0.05 -3.20 -14.18
C GLY A 99 0.63 -4.02 -13.08
N ARG A 100 1.37 -3.36 -12.18
CA ARG A 100 2.24 -4.03 -11.22
C ARG A 100 1.40 -4.63 -10.10
N LEU A 101 0.94 -5.85 -10.33
CA LEU A 101 0.23 -6.66 -9.36
C LEU A 101 1.12 -6.88 -8.14
N THR A 102 0.68 -6.38 -6.99
CA THR A 102 1.38 -6.63 -5.71
C THR A 102 0.56 -7.61 -4.90
N ARG A 103 1.17 -8.75 -4.54
CA ARG A 103 0.54 -9.79 -3.70
C ARG A 103 1.24 -9.93 -2.36
N PHE A 104 0.44 -10.04 -1.31
CA PHE A 104 0.87 -10.32 0.05
C PHE A 104 0.25 -11.64 0.48
N HIS A 105 1.08 -12.62 0.85
CA HIS A 105 0.58 -13.82 1.50
C HIS A 105 0.57 -13.60 3.00
N GLY A 106 -0.62 -13.63 3.59
CA GLY A 106 -0.81 -13.58 5.03
C GLY A 106 -1.11 -14.96 5.61
N SER A 107 -0.71 -15.15 6.85
CA SER A 107 -1.06 -16.29 7.68
C SER A 107 -1.48 -15.74 9.04
N GLU A 108 -2.64 -16.14 9.51
CA GLU A 108 -3.19 -15.67 10.77
C GLU A 108 -3.43 -16.82 11.73
N MET A 109 -3.05 -16.60 12.99
CA MET A 109 -3.50 -17.39 14.13
C MET A 109 -4.57 -16.60 14.87
N VAL A 110 -5.70 -17.23 15.16
CA VAL A 110 -6.79 -16.65 15.92
C VAL A 110 -7.10 -17.54 17.11
N ARG A 111 -7.21 -16.97 18.31
CA ARG A 111 -7.73 -17.68 19.49
C ARG A 111 -9.10 -17.16 19.87
N VAL A 112 -9.95 -18.09 20.27
CA VAL A 112 -11.35 -17.83 20.64
C VAL A 112 -11.57 -18.18 22.10
N ARG A 113 -12.31 -17.32 22.81
CA ARG A 113 -12.75 -17.52 24.19
C ARG A 113 -14.15 -16.93 24.36
N ASP A 114 -15.05 -17.68 24.96
CA ASP A 114 -16.43 -17.27 25.23
C ASP A 114 -17.16 -16.77 23.97
N GLY A 115 -16.99 -17.49 22.85
CA GLY A 115 -17.57 -17.13 21.54
C GLY A 115 -16.97 -15.90 20.86
N LEU A 116 -15.91 -15.30 21.39
CA LEU A 116 -15.26 -14.10 20.89
C LEU A 116 -13.76 -14.31 20.62
N ILE A 117 -13.19 -13.54 19.71
CA ILE A 117 -11.77 -13.57 19.38
C ILE A 117 -10.98 -12.82 20.46
N ILE A 118 -10.08 -13.51 21.16
CA ILE A 118 -9.26 -12.95 22.25
C ILE A 118 -7.81 -12.66 21.84
N GLU A 119 -7.32 -13.30 20.77
CA GLU A 119 -5.97 -13.08 20.28
C GLU A 119 -5.91 -13.26 18.77
N VAL A 120 -5.23 -12.35 18.09
CA VAL A 120 -4.89 -12.46 16.67
C VAL A 120 -3.38 -12.28 16.52
N ARG A 121 -2.74 -13.12 15.73
CA ARG A 121 -1.33 -12.97 15.32
C ARG A 121 -1.24 -13.07 13.82
N VAL A 122 -0.78 -11.99 13.20
CA VAL A 122 -0.64 -11.88 11.74
C VAL A 122 0.82 -12.09 11.35
N TYR A 123 1.05 -12.91 10.32
CA TYR A 123 2.35 -13.17 9.72
C TYR A 123 2.25 -13.03 8.20
N ASN A 124 2.94 -12.06 7.61
CA ASN A 124 2.84 -11.80 6.17
C ASN A 124 4.21 -11.88 5.51
N VAL A 125 4.22 -12.40 4.29
CA VAL A 125 5.36 -12.40 3.39
C VAL A 125 4.94 -11.71 2.09
N VAL A 126 5.78 -10.78 1.62
CA VAL A 126 5.60 -10.14 0.31
C VAL A 126 5.99 -11.15 -0.77
N ALA A 127 5.06 -11.49 -1.67
CA ALA A 127 5.23 -12.59 -2.61
C ALA A 127 6.06 -12.21 -3.85
N GLU A 128 5.95 -10.97 -4.34
CA GLU A 128 6.67 -10.45 -5.52
C GLU A 128 7.20 -9.03 -5.28
N GLN A 129 8.41 -8.75 -5.78
CA GLN A 129 9.48 -8.04 -5.06
C GLN A 129 9.36 -6.52 -4.83
N GLY A 130 9.97 -6.11 -3.70
CA GLY A 130 10.69 -4.84 -3.58
C GLY A 130 10.36 -4.04 -2.33
N VAL A 131 11.24 -4.12 -1.33
CA VAL A 131 11.40 -3.12 -0.26
C VAL A 131 10.47 -3.26 0.96
N ALA A 132 10.70 -4.33 1.73
CA ALA A 132 10.26 -4.44 3.12
C ALA A 132 11.27 -3.75 4.04
N GLY A 133 11.23 -2.41 4.13
CA GLY A 133 12.19 -1.67 4.95
C GLY A 133 11.72 -0.27 5.32
N GLY A 134 10.64 -0.15 6.10
CA GLY A 134 10.27 1.16 6.66
C GLY A 134 8.88 1.29 7.28
N ALA A 135 7.92 0.46 6.84
CA ALA A 135 6.49 0.66 7.10
C ALA A 135 6.12 0.84 8.59
N GLY A 136 6.87 0.23 9.51
CA GLY A 136 6.65 0.37 10.95
C GLY A 136 6.82 1.79 11.50
N ARG A 137 7.52 2.72 10.84
CA ARG A 137 7.69 4.08 11.40
C ARG A 137 6.46 4.98 11.23
N LEU A 138 5.48 4.56 10.43
CA LEU A 138 4.28 5.34 10.11
C LEU A 138 2.98 4.79 10.71
N GLY A 139 3.01 3.60 11.33
CA GLY A 139 1.79 2.91 11.77
C GLY A 139 0.88 2.48 10.62
N LEU A 140 1.38 2.36 9.38
CA LEU A 140 0.62 1.88 8.22
C LEU A 140 0.89 0.42 7.95
N SER A 141 -0.14 -0.41 7.68
CA SER A 141 -0.01 -1.81 7.18
C SER A 141 0.76 -1.92 5.86
N PRO A 142 1.36 -3.09 5.51
CA PRO A 142 2.18 -3.16 4.30
C PRO A 142 1.31 -2.96 3.07
N ILE A 143 0.07 -3.43 3.19
CA ILE A 143 -1.04 -3.19 2.28
C ILE A 143 -1.27 -1.69 2.09
N ARG A 144 -1.37 -0.91 3.18
CA ARG A 144 -1.56 0.55 3.11
C ARG A 144 -0.39 1.27 2.47
N VAL A 145 0.84 0.85 2.75
CA VAL A 145 2.02 1.42 2.11
C VAL A 145 2.02 1.13 0.60
N ALA A 146 1.67 -0.10 0.20
CA ALA A 146 1.54 -0.45 -1.21
C ALA A 146 0.39 0.29 -1.90
N ARG A 147 -0.76 0.43 -1.24
CA ARG A 147 -1.90 1.23 -1.71
C ARG A 147 -1.50 2.68 -1.92
N LEU A 148 -0.79 3.28 -0.97
CA LEU A 148 -0.28 4.65 -1.08
C LEU A 148 0.63 4.80 -2.30
N VAL A 149 1.58 3.89 -2.51
CA VAL A 149 2.46 3.93 -3.68
C VAL A 149 1.65 3.84 -4.98
N ALA A 150 0.69 2.92 -5.05
CA ALA A 150 -0.15 2.76 -6.23
C ALA A 150 -1.03 3.99 -6.50
N ASP A 151 -1.63 4.57 -5.46
CA ASP A 151 -2.44 5.79 -5.57
C ASP A 151 -1.59 6.99 -6.02
N LEU A 152 -0.34 7.10 -5.56
CA LEU A 152 0.60 8.13 -6.03
C LEU A 152 0.92 7.95 -7.53
N GLU A 153 1.21 6.72 -7.96
CA GLU A 153 1.49 6.42 -9.36
C GLU A 153 0.28 6.74 -10.25
N ASP A 154 -0.92 6.34 -9.84
CA ASP A 154 -2.16 6.61 -10.56
C ASP A 154 -2.49 8.10 -10.60
N TYR A 155 -2.27 8.83 -9.50
CA TYR A 155 -2.41 10.29 -9.47
C TYR A 155 -1.45 10.96 -10.46
N PHE A 156 -0.18 10.54 -10.48
CA PHE A 156 0.81 11.09 -11.40
C PHE A 156 0.49 10.76 -12.86
N ALA A 157 0.05 9.54 -13.15
CA ALA A 157 -0.29 9.11 -14.50
C ALA A 157 -1.56 9.78 -15.04
N SER A 158 -2.63 9.83 -14.24
CA SER A 158 -3.94 10.31 -14.68
C SER A 158 -4.07 11.83 -14.69
N ARG A 159 -3.58 12.51 -13.64
CA ARG A 159 -3.72 13.97 -13.48
C ARG A 159 -2.55 14.74 -14.05
N ARG A 160 -1.41 14.07 -14.30
CA ARG A 160 -0.16 14.68 -14.77
C ARG A 160 0.24 15.94 -13.98
N PRO A 161 0.18 15.91 -12.64
CA PRO A 161 0.45 17.06 -11.78
C PRO A 161 1.88 17.57 -11.93
N TYR A 162 2.80 16.70 -12.38
CA TYR A 162 4.21 17.03 -12.61
C TYR A 162 4.42 18.13 -13.66
N LEU A 163 3.42 18.44 -14.49
CA LEU A 163 3.47 19.56 -15.44
C LEU A 163 3.37 20.92 -14.77
N ASP A 164 2.85 20.99 -13.55
CA ASP A 164 2.81 22.22 -12.76
C ASP A 164 4.21 22.52 -12.20
N PRO A 165 4.84 23.65 -12.56
CA PRO A 165 6.13 24.06 -12.01
C PRO A 165 6.10 24.31 -10.50
N GLY A 166 4.93 24.65 -9.95
CA GLY A 166 4.71 24.90 -8.52
C GLY A 166 4.40 23.66 -7.69
N LEU A 167 4.32 22.47 -8.31
CA LEU A 167 3.97 21.25 -7.57
C LEU A 167 4.96 20.96 -6.44
N ASP A 168 4.43 20.88 -5.22
CA ASP A 168 5.16 20.48 -4.04
C ASP A 168 4.51 19.28 -3.34
N LEU A 169 5.16 18.80 -2.28
CA LEU A 169 4.68 17.63 -1.54
C LEU A 169 3.37 17.91 -0.79
N ALA A 170 3.08 19.17 -0.43
CA ALA A 170 1.84 19.53 0.26
C ALA A 170 0.64 19.43 -0.68
N ALA A 171 0.77 19.95 -1.91
CA ALA A 171 -0.25 19.83 -2.93
C ALA A 171 -0.57 18.36 -3.27
N VAL A 172 0.43 17.47 -3.28
CA VAL A 172 0.20 16.03 -3.49
C VAL A 172 -0.50 15.40 -2.29
N ALA A 173 -0.17 15.80 -1.05
CA ALA A 173 -0.85 15.33 0.15
C ALA A 173 -2.35 15.69 0.12
N ASP A 174 -2.66 16.96 -0.15
CA ASP A 174 -4.03 17.46 -0.21
C ASP A 174 -4.85 16.77 -1.32
N ALA A 175 -4.22 16.48 -2.46
CA ALA A 175 -4.89 15.83 -3.60
C ALA A 175 -5.07 14.31 -3.43
N SER A 176 -4.23 13.64 -2.63
CA SER A 176 -4.23 12.18 -2.47
C SER A 176 -4.90 11.68 -1.19
N GLY A 177 -5.15 12.57 -0.22
CA GLY A 177 -5.72 12.21 1.09
C GLY A 177 -4.70 11.59 2.05
N TYR A 178 -3.44 11.46 1.65
CA TYR A 178 -2.33 11.02 2.52
C TYR A 178 -1.60 12.20 3.13
N THR A 179 -1.02 12.01 4.32
CA THR A 179 -0.17 13.03 4.94
C THR A 179 1.19 13.15 4.23
N ARG A 180 1.81 14.34 4.31
CA ARG A 180 3.17 14.57 3.79
C ARG A 180 4.20 13.56 4.30
N ASN A 181 4.07 13.17 5.57
CA ASN A 181 4.97 12.21 6.20
C ASN A 181 4.82 10.81 5.59
N GLN A 182 3.58 10.37 5.37
CA GLN A 182 3.31 9.07 4.74
C GLN A 182 3.86 9.03 3.31
N ILE A 183 3.61 10.06 2.50
CA ILE A 183 4.13 10.16 1.13
C ILE A 183 5.66 10.20 1.12
N SER A 184 6.26 11.08 1.91
CA SER A 184 7.73 11.20 2.00
C SER A 184 8.38 9.88 2.39
N HIS A 185 7.80 9.19 3.36
CA HIS A 185 8.33 7.91 3.80
C HIS A 185 8.14 6.82 2.74
N ALA A 186 6.98 6.73 2.08
CA ALA A 186 6.80 5.79 0.98
C ALA A 186 7.82 6.02 -0.14
N LEU A 187 8.02 7.26 -0.57
CA LEU A 187 9.00 7.58 -1.60
C LEU A 187 10.43 7.23 -1.16
N ASN A 188 10.85 7.65 0.03
CA ASN A 188 12.23 7.48 0.49
C ASN A 188 12.56 6.03 0.88
N HIS A 189 11.65 5.35 1.57
CA HIS A 189 11.91 4.04 2.17
C HIS A 189 11.37 2.88 1.36
N VAL A 190 10.37 3.09 0.49
CA VAL A 190 9.83 2.04 -0.38
C VAL A 190 10.37 2.19 -1.79
N LEU A 191 10.28 3.39 -2.38
CA LEU A 191 10.77 3.63 -3.74
C LEU A 191 12.26 4.03 -3.79
N GLY A 192 12.89 4.28 -2.64
CA GLY A 192 14.30 4.65 -2.56
C GLY A 192 14.62 6.02 -3.19
N VAL A 193 13.64 6.93 -3.29
CA VAL A 193 13.79 8.23 -3.96
C VAL A 193 13.20 9.37 -3.15
N SER A 194 13.82 10.55 -3.24
CA SER A 194 13.21 11.77 -2.73
C SER A 194 12.01 12.19 -3.59
N PHE A 195 11.09 12.99 -3.03
CA PHE A 195 9.99 13.60 -3.79
C PHE A 195 10.46 14.37 -5.02
N TYR A 196 11.49 15.21 -4.88
CA TYR A 196 12.01 15.99 -6.00
C TYR A 196 12.65 15.14 -7.09
N THR A 197 13.28 14.03 -6.71
CA THR A 197 13.81 13.04 -7.65
C THR A 197 12.68 12.34 -8.39
N TYR A 198 11.64 11.89 -7.67
CA TYR A 198 10.45 11.27 -8.25
C TYR A 198 9.77 12.21 -9.25
N LEU A 199 9.51 13.45 -8.85
CA LEU A 199 8.94 14.50 -9.68
C LEU A 199 9.78 14.78 -10.93
N SER A 200 11.09 14.97 -10.75
CA SER A 200 11.99 15.27 -11.88
C SER A 200 12.06 14.13 -12.88
N ARG A 201 12.02 12.87 -12.43
CA ARG A 201 11.94 11.69 -13.29
C ARG A 201 10.65 11.68 -14.10
N ALA A 202 9.50 11.94 -13.48
CA ALA A 202 8.21 12.00 -14.17
C ALA A 202 8.21 13.11 -15.26
N ARG A 203 8.74 14.29 -14.94
CA ARG A 203 8.89 15.41 -15.88
C ARG A 203 9.74 15.05 -17.10
N VAL A 204 10.91 14.43 -16.90
CA VAL A 204 11.78 14.00 -18.00
C VAL A 204 11.13 12.87 -18.80
N ALA A 205 10.52 11.88 -18.15
CA ALA A 205 9.81 10.80 -18.82
C ALA A 205 8.70 11.34 -19.73
N HIS A 206 7.95 12.35 -19.27
CA HIS A 206 6.96 13.01 -20.09
C HIS A 206 7.57 13.65 -21.34
N LEU A 207 8.64 14.43 -21.21
CA LEU A 207 9.32 15.05 -22.36
C LEU A 207 9.79 13.99 -23.39
N LEU A 208 10.31 12.87 -22.91
CA LEU A 208 10.78 11.77 -23.75
C LEU A 208 9.63 11.02 -24.44
N SER A 209 8.45 10.99 -23.82
CA SER A 209 7.24 10.38 -24.41
C SER A 209 6.62 11.20 -25.55
N LEU A 210 6.96 12.49 -25.67
CA LEU A 210 6.41 13.34 -26.72
C LEU A 210 6.93 12.92 -28.11
N PRO A 211 6.05 12.81 -29.12
CA PRO A 211 6.44 12.62 -30.51
C PRO A 211 7.43 13.70 -30.96
N ALA A 212 8.36 13.35 -31.85
CA ALA A 212 9.37 14.29 -32.33
C ALA A 212 8.77 15.56 -32.96
N ALA A 213 7.60 15.44 -33.60
CA ALA A 213 6.89 16.56 -34.20
C ALA A 213 6.26 17.52 -33.17
N GLU A 214 5.91 17.03 -31.99
CA GLU A 214 5.26 17.79 -30.91
C GLU A 214 6.26 18.31 -29.87
N ARG A 215 7.51 17.84 -29.92
CA ARG A 215 8.53 18.23 -28.96
C ARG A 215 8.88 19.71 -29.12
N PRO A 216 8.83 20.51 -28.04
CA PRO A 216 9.22 21.92 -28.10
C PRO A 216 10.67 22.09 -28.56
N LYS A 217 10.93 23.13 -29.34
CA LYS A 217 12.28 23.47 -29.80
C LYS A 217 12.98 24.39 -28.80
N GLY A 218 14.22 24.07 -28.47
CA GLY A 218 15.03 24.82 -27.53
C GLY A 218 14.79 24.43 -26.07
N ALA A 219 15.85 24.52 -25.26
CA ALA A 219 15.86 23.98 -23.91
C ALA A 219 14.88 24.67 -22.95
N LEU A 220 14.65 25.98 -23.09
CA LEU A 220 13.68 26.70 -22.27
C LEU A 220 12.25 26.20 -22.52
N ALA A 221 11.87 26.02 -23.78
CA ALA A 221 10.56 25.53 -24.15
C ALA A 221 10.37 24.07 -23.71
N MET A 222 11.39 23.22 -23.87
CA MET A 222 11.37 21.85 -23.35
C MET A 222 11.22 21.80 -21.83
N ALA A 223 11.96 22.64 -21.11
CA ALA A 223 11.89 22.75 -19.66
C ALA A 223 10.46 23.12 -19.20
N HIS A 224 9.88 24.17 -19.79
CA HIS A 224 8.53 24.62 -19.45
C HIS A 224 7.46 23.58 -19.79
N ALA A 225 7.54 22.95 -20.96
CA ALA A 225 6.58 21.91 -21.36
C ALA A 225 6.66 20.66 -20.45
N ALA A 226 7.83 20.38 -19.89
CA ALA A 226 8.02 19.31 -18.92
C ALA A 226 7.70 19.75 -17.47
N GLY A 227 7.29 21.00 -17.22
CA GLY A 227 6.96 21.49 -15.88
C GLY A 227 8.14 21.95 -15.04
N PHE A 228 9.32 22.20 -15.62
CA PHE A 228 10.45 22.80 -14.89
C PHE A 228 10.35 24.33 -14.87
N SER A 229 10.64 24.93 -13.72
CA SER A 229 10.71 26.39 -13.54
C SER A 229 12.03 27.03 -14.01
N SER A 230 13.05 26.23 -14.31
CA SER A 230 14.33 26.72 -14.83
C SER A 230 15.04 25.70 -15.72
N THR A 231 15.84 26.20 -16.66
CA THR A 231 16.66 25.38 -17.56
C THR A 231 17.80 24.67 -16.83
N SER A 232 18.34 25.25 -15.76
CA SER A 232 19.42 24.64 -14.97
C SER A 232 18.94 23.37 -14.26
N THR A 233 17.77 23.42 -13.59
CA THR A 233 17.17 22.24 -12.95
C THR A 233 16.78 21.19 -13.99
N PHE A 234 16.25 21.61 -15.14
CA PHE A 234 15.93 20.73 -16.24
C PHE A 234 17.16 19.97 -16.77
N TYR A 235 18.26 20.65 -17.08
CA TYR A 235 19.47 19.98 -17.59
C TYR A 235 20.05 18.97 -16.59
N LYS A 236 20.07 19.32 -15.31
CA LYS A 236 20.52 18.42 -14.24
C LYS A 236 19.65 17.16 -14.20
N ALA A 237 18.32 17.34 -14.11
CA ALA A 237 17.37 16.23 -14.07
C ALA A 237 17.44 15.35 -15.33
N PHE A 238 17.55 15.96 -16.51
CA PHE A 238 17.65 15.24 -17.78
C PHE A 238 18.91 14.38 -17.82
N ARG A 239 20.05 14.93 -17.40
CA ARG A 239 21.31 14.18 -17.36
C ARG A 239 21.29 13.06 -16.33
N GLU A 240 20.71 13.30 -15.16
CA GLU A 240 20.54 12.26 -14.13
C GLU A 240 19.65 11.12 -14.61
N ALA A 241 18.59 11.42 -15.38
CA ALA A 241 17.66 10.42 -15.89
C ALA A 241 18.17 9.66 -17.12
N THR A 242 18.92 10.32 -18.02
CA THR A 242 19.30 9.77 -19.33
C THR A 242 20.79 9.42 -19.45
N GLY A 243 21.62 9.85 -18.49
CA GLY A 243 23.08 9.71 -18.55
C GLY A 243 23.79 10.63 -19.55
N THR A 244 23.06 11.48 -20.29
CA THR A 244 23.62 12.32 -21.36
C THR A 244 23.01 13.73 -21.36
N THR A 245 23.55 14.64 -22.19
CA THR A 245 23.03 15.99 -22.34
C THR A 245 21.84 16.03 -23.30
N VAL A 246 20.97 17.02 -23.15
CA VAL A 246 19.82 17.28 -24.03
C VAL A 246 20.26 17.42 -25.49
N GLN A 247 21.35 18.16 -25.73
CA GLN A 247 21.90 18.37 -27.07
C GLN A 247 22.39 17.08 -27.71
N ARG A 248 23.00 16.17 -26.93
CA ARG A 248 23.47 14.89 -27.46
C ARG A 248 22.33 13.89 -27.65
N TYR A 249 21.28 13.99 -26.84
CA TYR A 249 20.13 13.10 -26.93
C TYR A 249 19.20 13.44 -28.11
N PHE A 250 19.01 14.74 -28.40
CA PHE A 250 18.10 15.22 -29.45
C PHE A 250 18.77 15.83 -30.68
N GLY A 251 20.09 16.01 -30.65
CA GLY A 251 20.87 16.61 -31.75
C GLY A 251 21.25 15.63 -32.84
#